data_AF-A0A2E9J142-F1
#
_entry.id   AF-A0A2E9J142-F1
#
_cell.length_a   1.000
_cell.length_b   1.000
_cell.length_c   1.000
_cell.angle_alpha   90.00
_cell.angle_beta   90.00
_cell.angle_gamma   90.00
#
_symmetry.space_group_name_H-M   'P 1'
#
loop_
_entity.id
_entity.type
_entity.pdbx_description
1 polymer ?
#
loop_
_entity_poly.entity_id
_entity_poly.type
_entity_poly.pdbx_seq_one_letter_code
_entity_poly.pdbx_strand_id
1 'polypeptide(L)' 'MLWLQTHFEKSHWELLAEGLVTVKKSNAFELIEDASNAGLNLSPIPALSSQANS' A
#
# COMPACT_ATOMS: atom_id res chain seq x y z
N MET A 1 -1.56 12.44 2.60
CA MET A 1 -0.76 11.27 2.97
C MET A 1 0.64 11.70 3.32
N LEU A 2 0.97 11.74 4.62
CA LEU A 2 2.28 12.14 5.12
C LEU A 2 3.28 10.98 5.01
N TRP A 3 2.80 9.74 5.20
CA TRP A 3 3.65 8.56 5.23
C TRP A 3 4.43 8.36 3.92
N LEU A 4 3.76 8.52 2.78
CA LEU A 4 4.40 8.43 1.45
C LEU A 4 5.52 9.46 1.26
N GLN A 5 5.39 10.64 1.87
CA GLN A 5 6.34 11.74 1.74
C GLN A 5 7.60 11.54 2.59
N THR A 6 7.51 10.79 3.70
CA THR A 6 8.65 10.53 4.59
C THR A 6 9.37 9.23 4.28
N HIS A 7 8.69 8.26 3.67
CA HIS A 7 9.24 6.92 3.40
C HIS A 7 9.67 6.70 1.94
N PHE A 8 9.21 7.52 0.98
CA PHE A 8 9.56 7.38 -0.43
C PHE A 8 9.86 8.72 -1.09
N GLU A 9 10.90 8.72 -1.92
CA GLU A 9 11.08 9.80 -2.90
C GLU A 9 9.92 9.79 -3.91
N LYS A 10 9.51 10.98 -4.35
CA LYS A 10 8.41 11.15 -5.33
C LYS A 10 8.60 10.32 -6.61
N SER A 11 9.84 10.14 -7.05
CA SER A 11 10.21 9.31 -8.21
C SER A 11 9.75 7.85 -8.08
N HIS A 12 9.57 7.34 -6.86
CA HIS A 12 9.14 5.96 -6.62
C HIS A 12 7.62 5.81 -6.45
N TRP A 13 6.86 6.91 -6.45
CA TRP A 13 5.42 6.87 -6.19
C TRP A 13 4.64 6.22 -7.34
N GLU A 14 5.06 6.49 -8.59
CA GLU A 14 4.47 5.87 -9.79
C GLU A 14 4.68 4.36 -9.77
N LEU A 15 5.90 3.90 -9.45
CA LEU A 15 6.21 2.47 -9.33
C LEU A 15 5.39 1.79 -8.22
N LEU A 16 5.14 2.49 -7.12
CA LEU A 16 4.29 1.99 -6.05
C LEU A 16 2.82 1.88 -6.48
N ALA A 17 2.31 2.87 -7.22
CA ALA A 17 0.96 2.87 -7.78
C ALA A 17 0.77 1.78 -8.85
N GLU A 18 1.80 1.49 -9.64
CA GLU A 18 1.81 0.42 -10.65
C GLU A 18 1.98 -0.99 -10.04
N GLY A 19 2.14 -1.11 -8.72
CA GLY A 19 2.36 -2.40 -8.05
C GLY A 19 3.74 -3.00 -8.32
N LEU A 20 4.69 -2.21 -8.80
CA LEU A 20 6.07 -2.63 -9.10
C LEU A 20 7.00 -2.57 -7.88
N VAL A 21 6.49 -2.11 -6.73
CA VAL A 21 7.23 -2.01 -5.47
C VAL A 21 6.67 -3.01 -4.46
N THR A 22 7.55 -3.82 -3.86
CA THR A 22 7.21 -4.63 -2.69
C THR A 22 7.58 -3.86 -1.43
N VAL A 23 6.63 -3.73 -0.50
CA VAL A 23 6.86 -3.13 0.81
C VAL A 23 6.67 -4.16 1.92
N LYS A 24 7.31 -3.92 3.08
CA LYS A 24 7.07 -4.74 4.27
C LYS A 24 5.60 -4.63 4.68
N LYS A 25 5.06 -5.72 5.24
CA LYS A 25 3.66 -5.75 5.73
C LYS A 25 3.36 -4.65 6.76
N SER A 26 4.29 -4.36 7.67
CA SER A 26 4.16 -3.26 8.64
C SER A 26 4.00 -1.91 7.95
N ASN A 27 4.83 -1.63 6.96
CA ASN A 27 4.81 -0.40 6.18
C ASN A 27 3.49 -0.26 5.40
N ALA A 28 2.98 -1.37 4.86
CA ALA A 28 1.68 -1.35 4.19
C ALA A 28 0.53 -0.99 5.15
N PHE A 29 0.56 -1.46 6.40
CA PHE A 29 -0.45 -1.08 7.40
C PHE A 29 -0.38 0.40 7.77
N GLU A 30 0.81 0.92 8.02
CA GLU A 30 1.01 2.34 8.31
C GLU A 30 0.55 3.23 7.14
N LEU A 31 0.83 2.81 5.89
CA LEU A 31 0.37 3.48 4.68
C LEU A 31 -1.17 3.49 4.57
N ILE A 32 -1.82 2.37 4.86
CA ILE A 32 -3.29 2.24 4.88
C ILE A 32 -3.90 3.15 5.94
N GLU A 33 -3.30 3.20 7.13
CA GLU A 33 -3.76 4.07 8.22
C GLU A 33 -3.64 5.56 7.84
N ASP A 34 -2.49 5.98 7.32
CA ASP A 34 -2.28 7.36 6.85
C ASP A 34 -3.23 7.74 5.71
N ALA A 35 -3.49 6.82 4.77
CA ALA A 35 -4.46 7.03 3.70
C ALA A 35 -5.90 7.15 4.22
N SER A 36 -6.28 6.31 5.18
CA SER A 36 -7.60 6.38 5.83
C SER A 36 -7.79 7.68 6.60
N ASN A 37 -6.77 8.10 7.36
CA ASN A 37 -6.77 9.37 8.11
C ASN A 37 -6.81 10.60 7.20
N ALA A 38 -6.29 10.48 5.98
CA ALA A 38 -6.42 11.52 4.95
C ALA A 38 -7.80 11.55 4.27
N GLY A 39 -8.73 10.68 4.65
CA GLY A 39 -10.09 10.61 4.08
C GLY A 39 -10.17 9.90 2.74
N LEU A 40 -9.14 9.12 2.34
CA LEU A 40 -9.18 8.34 1.12
C LEU A 40 -10.07 7.11 1.28
N ASN A 41 -10.86 6.81 0.25
CA ASN A 41 -11.67 5.60 0.23
C ASN A 41 -10.81 4.39 -0.17
N LEU A 42 -10.50 3.52 0.78
CA LEU A 42 -9.69 2.34 0.55
C LEU A 42 -10.57 1.14 0.18
N SER A 43 -10.36 0.59 -1.00
CA SER A 43 -10.99 -0.65 -1.46
C SER A 43 -9.93 -1.75 -1.50
N PRO A 44 -9.74 -2.51 -0.40
CA PRO A 44 -8.80 -3.62 -0.40
C PRO A 44 -9.26 -4.64 -1.44
N ILE A 45 -8.38 -4.92 -2.40
CA ILE A 45 -8.61 -6.04 -3.31
C ILE A 45 -8.50 -7.29 -2.44
N PRO A 46 -9.51 -8.17 -2.41
CA PRO A 46 -9.40 -9.45 -1.73
C PRO A 46 -8.12 -10.08 -2.23
N ALA A 47 -7.19 -10.41 -1.32
CA ALA A 47 -6.00 -11.15 -1.71
C ALA A 47 -6.49 -12.31 -2.56
N LEU A 48 -5.87 -12.53 -3.72
CA LEU A 48 -6.03 -13.80 -4.43
C LEU A 48 -5.67 -14.84 -3.38
N SER A 49 -6.68 -15.40 -2.72
CA SER A 49 -6.54 -16.53 -1.84
C SER A 49 -6.07 -17.59 -2.80
N SER A 50 -4.75 -17.73 -2.90
CA SER A 50 -4.10 -18.86 -3.54
C SER A 50 -4.49 -20.05 -2.68
N GLN A 51 -5.71 -20.50 -2.92
CA GLN A 51 -6.09 -21.87 -3.04
C GLN A 51 -5.17 -22.77 -2.21
N ALA A 52 -5.47 -22.83 -0.92
CA ALA A 52 -5.16 -23.99 -0.10
C ALA A 52 -5.97 -25.17 -0.67
N ASN A 53 -5.55 -25.69 -1.82
CA ASN A 53 -5.97 -26.98 -2.32
C ASN A 53 -4.78 -27.91 -2.14
N SER A 54 -4.85 -28.62 -1.01
CA SER A 54 -4.50 -30.02 -0.77
C SER A 54 -3.23 -30.60 -1.38
#